data_AF-A0A0B7GYV4-F1
#
_entry.id   AF-A0A0B7GYV4-F1
#
_cell.length_a   1.000
_cell.length_b   1.000
_cell.length_c   1.000
_cell.angle_alpha   90.00
_cell.angle_beta   90.00
_cell.angle_gamma   90.00
#
_symmetry.space_group_name_H-M   'P 1'
#
loop_
_entity.id
_entity.type
_entity.pdbx_description
1 polymer ?
#
loop_
_entity_poly.entity_id
_entity_poly.type
_entity_poly.pdbx_seq_one_letter_code
_entity_poly.pdbx_strand_id
1 'polypeptide(L)'
;MNIRKFYFTIIMLLTILTNSFAVERKMPVDIYLMIDKSLSMQEKGKFDSLYHWVRDELIGQMMVPGDWITVYQFYEKPEELLTLTMQTENDRDKIIRAVDTISPNGKYTDIGLALDKIAEIQQGRAGNGRYKVLLLVTDLEQDAPWTSKYSGKEESFQSPYLAEARIIKHDNWFEITLDMAIQDKVVHITKELYSDVLENKNSPRTDSDQNKALIRDEH
;
A
#
# COMPACT_ATOMS: atom_id res chain seq x y z
N MET A 1 -59.42 12.78 -4.51
CA MET A 1 -58.24 11.88 -4.49
C MET A 1 -58.42 10.91 -3.32
N ASN A 2 -58.43 9.60 -3.56
CA ASN A 2 -58.68 8.62 -2.47
C ASN A 2 -57.59 8.73 -1.40
N ILE A 3 -57.99 8.74 -0.13
CA ILE A 3 -57.08 8.82 1.03
C ILE A 3 -55.94 7.78 0.94
N ARG A 4 -56.23 6.56 0.45
CA ARG A 4 -55.20 5.54 0.18
C ARG A 4 -54.19 5.94 -0.89
N LYS A 5 -54.62 6.64 -1.95
CA LYS A 5 -53.74 7.14 -3.01
C LYS A 5 -52.86 8.29 -2.49
N PHE A 6 -53.39 9.14 -1.61
CA PHE A 6 -52.64 10.23 -0.99
C PHE A 6 -51.50 9.73 -0.09
N TYR A 7 -51.76 8.74 0.78
CA TYR A 7 -50.70 8.12 1.59
C TYR A 7 -49.65 7.40 0.73
N PHE A 8 -50.06 6.75 -0.37
CA PHE A 8 -49.13 6.10 -1.29
C PHE A 8 -48.19 7.11 -1.96
N THR A 9 -48.71 8.27 -2.37
CA THR A 9 -47.89 9.34 -2.97
C THR A 9 -46.93 9.95 -1.96
N ILE A 10 -47.35 10.13 -0.70
CA ILE A 10 -46.47 10.67 0.36
C ILE A 10 -45.34 9.70 0.69
N ILE A 11 -45.63 8.40 0.80
CA ILE A 11 -44.60 7.39 1.07
C ILE A 11 -43.60 7.30 -0.08
N MET A 12 -44.08 7.37 -1.34
CA MET A 12 -43.21 7.41 -2.52
C MET A 12 -42.35 8.70 -2.59
N LEU A 13 -42.88 9.84 -2.13
CA LEU A 13 -42.13 11.09 -2.07
C LEU A 13 -41.08 11.08 -0.95
N LEU A 14 -41.36 10.41 0.17
CA LEU A 14 -40.43 10.26 1.30
C LEU A 14 -39.24 9.36 0.94
N THR A 15 -39.43 8.32 0.13
CA THR A 15 -38.34 7.43 -0.28
C THR A 15 -37.39 8.04 -1.31
N ILE A 16 -37.81 9.08 -2.04
CA ILE A 16 -36.93 9.83 -2.96
C ILE A 16 -35.98 10.79 -2.21
N LEU A 17 -36.33 11.17 -0.97
CA LEU A 17 -35.54 12.09 -0.15
C LEU A 17 -34.37 11.41 0.59
N THR A 18 -34.36 10.09 0.68
CA THR A 18 -33.19 9.34 1.20
C THR A 18 -32.18 9.15 0.08
N ASN A 19 -31.57 10.24 -0.39
CA ASN A 19 -30.31 10.11 -1.11
C ASN A 19 -29.29 9.56 -0.11
N SER A 20 -28.90 8.31 -0.30
CA SER A 20 -27.72 7.74 0.33
C SER A 20 -26.52 8.56 -0.15
N PHE A 21 -26.20 9.64 0.55
CA PHE A 21 -24.89 10.26 0.41
C PHE A 21 -23.89 9.22 0.91
N ALA A 22 -23.20 8.57 -0.03
CA ALA A 22 -21.94 7.91 0.30
C ALA A 22 -21.11 8.96 1.05
N VAL A 23 -20.72 8.65 2.29
CA VAL A 23 -19.96 9.57 3.12
C VAL A 23 -18.58 9.70 2.47
N GLU A 24 -18.42 10.69 1.60
CA GLU A 24 -17.12 11.02 1.00
C GLU A 24 -16.19 11.49 2.11
N ARG A 25 -14.97 10.93 2.11
CA ARG A 25 -13.92 11.36 3.03
C ARG A 25 -13.63 12.85 2.79
N LYS A 26 -13.76 13.64 3.86
CA LYS A 26 -13.51 15.10 3.81
C LYS A 26 -12.08 15.50 4.19
N MET A 27 -11.35 14.62 4.88
CA MET A 27 -10.01 14.92 5.38
C MET A 27 -8.95 14.44 4.38
N PRO A 28 -8.13 15.34 3.82
CA PRO A 28 -7.10 14.96 2.86
C PRO A 28 -5.96 14.20 3.54
N VAL A 29 -5.36 13.24 2.83
CA VAL A 29 -4.30 12.37 3.34
C VAL A 29 -3.03 12.47 2.49
N ASP A 30 -1.91 11.97 3.00
CA ASP A 30 -0.67 11.76 2.24
C ASP A 30 -0.60 10.28 1.83
N ILE A 31 -0.62 9.99 0.53
CA ILE A 31 -0.61 8.63 -0.04
C ILE A 31 0.78 8.34 -0.63
N TYR A 32 1.38 7.24 -0.20
CA TYR A 32 2.63 6.70 -0.74
C TYR A 32 2.28 5.42 -1.49
N LEU A 33 2.23 5.49 -2.82
CA LEU A 33 1.87 4.36 -3.68
C LEU A 33 3.14 3.73 -4.26
N MET A 34 3.44 2.50 -3.85
CA MET A 34 4.54 1.68 -4.36
C MET A 34 3.98 0.54 -5.19
N ILE A 35 4.26 0.53 -6.49
CA ILE A 35 3.79 -0.49 -7.43
C ILE A 35 4.94 -1.39 -7.82
N ASP A 36 4.79 -2.68 -7.55
CA ASP A 36 5.69 -3.71 -8.01
C ASP A 36 5.54 -3.92 -9.53
N LYS A 37 6.67 -3.83 -10.22
CA LYS A 37 6.76 -4.08 -11.67
C LYS A 37 7.70 -5.22 -12.01
N SER A 38 7.95 -6.12 -11.08
CA SER A 38 8.74 -7.33 -11.29
C SER A 38 8.12 -8.25 -12.35
N LEU A 39 8.91 -9.19 -12.86
CA LEU A 39 8.48 -10.14 -13.87
C LEU A 39 7.46 -11.15 -13.33
N SER A 40 7.44 -11.45 -12.03
CA SER A 40 6.41 -12.32 -11.43
C SER A 40 5.01 -11.71 -11.57
N MET A 41 4.92 -10.38 -11.62
CA MET A 41 3.68 -9.65 -11.92
C MET A 41 3.17 -9.84 -13.36
N GLN A 42 3.98 -10.36 -14.30
CA GLN A 42 3.51 -10.74 -15.65
C GLN A 42 2.63 -11.98 -15.66
N GLU A 43 2.63 -12.77 -14.57
CA GLU A 43 1.75 -13.92 -14.49
C GLU A 43 0.29 -13.52 -14.73
N LYS A 44 -0.40 -14.37 -15.50
CA LYS A 44 -1.63 -13.99 -16.20
C LYS A 44 -2.66 -13.35 -15.25
N GLY A 45 -2.95 -12.08 -15.49
CA GLY A 45 -3.99 -11.32 -14.80
C GLY A 45 -3.56 -10.63 -13.50
N LYS A 46 -2.34 -10.85 -12.99
CA LYS A 46 -1.83 -10.16 -11.79
C LYS A 46 -1.76 -8.65 -12.01
N PHE A 47 -0.90 -8.23 -12.96
CA PHE A 47 -0.69 -6.82 -13.22
C PHE A 47 -1.93 -6.11 -13.80
N ASP A 48 -2.71 -6.78 -14.66
CA ASP A 48 -3.94 -6.19 -15.22
C ASP A 48 -4.96 -5.87 -14.12
N SER A 49 -5.17 -6.80 -13.17
CA SER A 49 -6.07 -6.60 -12.03
C SER A 49 -5.56 -5.50 -11.11
N LEU A 50 -4.26 -5.49 -10.80
CA LEU A 50 -3.60 -4.43 -10.03
C LEU A 50 -3.81 -3.07 -10.68
N TYR A 51 -3.51 -2.98 -11.97
CA TYR A 51 -3.61 -1.76 -12.76
C TYR A 51 -5.03 -1.21 -12.73
N HIS A 52 -6.04 -2.05 -12.95
CA HIS A 52 -7.44 -1.64 -12.86
C HIS A 52 -7.83 -1.19 -11.46
N TRP A 53 -7.43 -1.91 -10.41
CA TRP A 53 -7.73 -1.50 -9.04
C TRP A 53 -7.10 -0.14 -8.69
N VAL A 54 -5.81 0.06 -9.01
CA VAL A 54 -5.12 1.33 -8.75
C VAL A 54 -5.81 2.47 -9.52
N ARG A 55 -6.10 2.25 -10.80
CA ARG A 55 -6.65 3.29 -11.69
C ARG A 55 -8.11 3.61 -11.37
N ASP A 56 -8.95 2.59 -11.34
CA ASP A 56 -10.41 2.75 -11.35
C ASP A 56 -10.99 2.87 -9.93
N GLU A 57 -10.39 2.18 -8.95
CA GLU A 57 -10.84 2.21 -7.55
C GLU A 57 -10.07 3.25 -6.74
N LEU A 58 -8.75 3.10 -6.58
CA LEU A 58 -7.95 4.01 -5.75
C LEU A 58 -7.97 5.43 -6.30
N ILE A 59 -7.51 5.62 -7.53
CA ILE A 59 -7.41 6.96 -8.14
C ILE A 59 -8.78 7.44 -8.62
N GLY A 60 -9.61 6.57 -9.18
CA GLY A 60 -10.91 6.94 -9.74
C GLY A 60 -11.96 7.29 -8.69
N GLN A 61 -12.00 6.56 -7.57
CA GLN A 61 -13.12 6.63 -6.60
C GLN A 61 -12.69 7.03 -5.18
N MET A 62 -11.52 6.60 -4.70
CA MET A 62 -11.14 6.78 -3.28
C MET A 62 -10.39 8.10 -3.01
N MET A 63 -9.66 8.60 -4.00
CA MET A 63 -8.93 9.87 -3.89
C MET A 63 -9.88 11.07 -3.97
N VAL A 64 -9.67 12.05 -3.08
CA VAL A 64 -10.48 13.28 -2.97
C VAL A 64 -9.60 14.53 -3.12
N PRO A 65 -10.17 15.67 -3.54
CA PRO A 65 -9.41 16.92 -3.63
C PRO A 65 -8.69 17.27 -2.31
N GLY A 66 -7.43 17.66 -2.43
CA GLY A 66 -6.53 17.96 -1.30
C GLY A 66 -5.59 16.82 -0.93
N ASP A 67 -5.80 15.59 -1.41
CA ASP A 67 -4.86 14.49 -1.22
C ASP A 67 -3.51 14.79 -1.84
N TRP A 68 -2.45 14.46 -1.11
CA TRP A 68 -1.11 14.44 -1.64
C TRP A 68 -0.78 13.00 -1.99
N ILE A 69 -0.24 12.76 -3.17
CA ILE A 69 0.19 11.43 -3.60
C ILE A 69 1.60 11.48 -4.15
N THR A 70 2.36 10.45 -3.84
CA THR A 70 3.58 10.11 -4.55
C THR A 70 3.44 8.69 -5.10
N VAL A 71 3.75 8.52 -6.39
CA VAL A 71 3.67 7.27 -7.13
C VAL A 71 5.08 6.83 -7.46
N TYR A 72 5.41 5.63 -7.03
CA TYR A 72 6.66 4.97 -7.29
C TYR A 72 6.42 3.62 -7.95
N GLN A 73 7.33 3.23 -8.83
CA GLN A 73 7.47 1.86 -9.27
C GLN A 73 8.74 1.24 -8.68
N PHE A 74 8.75 -0.08 -8.47
CA PHE A 74 9.96 -0.75 -8.01
C PHE A 74 10.08 -2.18 -8.55
N TYR A 75 11.33 -2.64 -8.65
CA TYR A 75 11.68 -4.04 -8.88
C TYR A 75 13.05 -4.29 -8.21
N GLU A 76 14.08 -3.54 -8.61
CA GLU A 76 15.41 -3.56 -7.98
C GLU A 76 15.62 -2.31 -7.11
N LYS A 77 15.27 -1.15 -7.66
CA LYS A 77 15.33 0.14 -6.97
C LYS A 77 13.99 0.84 -7.10
N PRO A 78 13.53 1.52 -6.04
CA PRO A 78 12.36 2.39 -6.15
C PRO A 78 12.65 3.59 -7.05
N GLU A 79 11.74 3.89 -7.97
CA GLU A 79 11.80 5.02 -8.89
C GLU A 79 10.52 5.85 -8.78
N GLU A 80 10.68 7.16 -8.57
CA GLU A 80 9.55 8.09 -8.52
C GLU A 80 9.03 8.36 -9.93
N LEU A 81 7.72 8.21 -10.13
CA LEU A 81 7.05 8.55 -11.38
C LEU A 81 6.34 9.90 -11.30
N LEU A 82 5.74 10.20 -10.15
CA LEU A 82 4.94 11.41 -9.97
C LEU A 82 4.79 11.75 -8.49
N THR A 83 4.88 13.03 -8.16
CA THR A 83 4.46 13.56 -6.86
C THR A 83 3.62 14.81 -7.07
N LEU A 84 2.39 14.85 -6.53
CA LEU A 84 1.54 16.04 -6.58
C LEU A 84 0.47 16.07 -5.48
N THR A 85 -0.14 17.24 -5.29
CA THR A 85 -1.40 17.37 -4.55
C THR A 85 -2.55 17.43 -5.54
N MET A 86 -3.47 16.48 -5.47
CA MET A 86 -4.62 16.39 -6.37
C MET A 86 -5.65 17.46 -6.00
N GLN A 87 -5.94 18.38 -6.92
CA GLN A 87 -6.95 19.44 -6.72
C GLN A 87 -8.05 19.37 -7.77
N THR A 88 -7.72 18.89 -8.96
CA THR A 88 -8.60 18.91 -10.13
C THR A 88 -8.61 17.55 -10.82
N GLU A 89 -9.61 17.33 -11.68
CA GLU A 89 -9.64 16.14 -12.55
C GLU A 89 -8.44 16.06 -13.50
N ASN A 90 -7.88 17.20 -13.92
CA ASN A 90 -6.64 17.18 -14.70
C ASN A 90 -5.43 16.67 -13.89
N ASP A 91 -5.42 16.87 -12.56
CA ASP A 91 -4.38 16.27 -11.71
C ASP A 91 -4.63 14.77 -11.55
N ARG A 92 -5.89 14.34 -11.44
CA ARG A 92 -6.26 12.92 -11.47
C ARG A 92 -5.75 12.24 -12.75
N ASP A 93 -5.96 12.86 -13.91
CA ASP A 93 -5.46 12.37 -15.20
C ASP A 93 -3.93 12.28 -15.26
N LYS A 94 -3.19 13.16 -14.57
CA LYS A 94 -1.73 13.06 -14.47
C LYS A 94 -1.31 11.82 -13.67
N ILE A 95 -2.01 11.54 -12.56
CA ILE A 95 -1.75 10.35 -11.74
C ILE A 95 -2.03 9.09 -12.55
N ILE A 96 -3.17 9.03 -13.23
CA ILE A 96 -3.54 7.92 -14.12
C ILE A 96 -2.46 7.71 -15.18
N ARG A 97 -2.05 8.77 -15.91
CA ARG A 97 -0.99 8.66 -16.92
C ARG A 97 0.35 8.19 -16.37
N ALA A 98 0.69 8.52 -15.12
CA ALA A 98 1.90 8.01 -14.48
C ALA A 98 1.78 6.50 -14.26
N VAL A 99 0.65 6.01 -13.77
CA VAL A 99 0.38 4.57 -13.60
C VAL A 99 0.35 3.83 -14.94
N ASP A 100 -0.24 4.43 -15.98
CA ASP A 100 -0.29 3.88 -17.35
C ASP A 100 1.10 3.66 -17.97
N THR A 101 2.16 4.27 -17.43
CA THR A 101 3.53 4.07 -17.91
C THR A 101 4.21 2.83 -17.32
N ILE A 102 3.62 2.22 -16.29
CA ILE A 102 4.20 1.07 -15.59
C ILE A 102 3.97 -0.19 -16.43
N SER A 103 5.01 -0.99 -16.55
CA SER A 103 4.96 -2.30 -17.21
C SER A 103 5.71 -3.31 -16.37
N PRO A 104 5.17 -4.52 -16.13
CA PRO A 104 5.81 -5.56 -15.33
C PRO A 104 7.00 -6.14 -16.11
N ASN A 105 8.19 -5.55 -15.98
CA ASN A 105 9.37 -5.91 -16.77
C ASN A 105 10.67 -5.92 -15.95
N GLY A 106 10.56 -5.82 -14.63
CA GLY A 106 11.67 -5.80 -13.69
C GLY A 106 12.18 -7.21 -13.36
N LYS A 107 13.49 -7.43 -13.45
CA LYS A 107 14.07 -8.77 -13.23
C LYS A 107 14.03 -9.26 -11.77
N TYR A 108 13.99 -8.33 -10.83
CA TYR A 108 14.12 -8.56 -9.39
C TYR A 108 12.91 -8.00 -8.66
N THR A 109 12.73 -8.38 -7.40
CA THR A 109 11.73 -7.81 -6.50
C THR A 109 12.36 -7.53 -5.15
N ASP A 110 12.56 -6.25 -4.83
CA ASP A 110 13.17 -5.79 -3.59
C ASP A 110 12.20 -4.93 -2.78
N ILE A 111 11.31 -5.63 -2.07
CA ILE A 111 10.29 -5.02 -1.19
C ILE A 111 10.97 -4.30 -0.03
N GLY A 112 12.08 -4.82 0.48
CA GLY A 112 12.84 -4.18 1.55
C GLY A 112 13.34 -2.78 1.17
N LEU A 113 13.97 -2.62 0.00
CA LEU A 113 14.39 -1.30 -0.49
C LEU A 113 13.20 -0.38 -0.77
N ALA A 114 12.07 -0.92 -1.22
CA ALA A 114 10.83 -0.13 -1.37
C ALA A 114 10.38 0.45 -0.02
N LEU A 115 10.34 -0.37 1.03
CA LEU A 115 9.97 0.05 2.39
C LEU A 115 10.93 1.10 2.96
N ASP A 116 12.25 0.94 2.76
CA ASP A 116 13.24 1.95 3.17
C ASP A 116 12.96 3.31 2.51
N LYS A 117 12.72 3.31 1.19
CA LYS A 117 12.46 4.53 0.44
C LYS A 117 11.21 5.23 0.96
N ILE A 118 10.16 4.50 1.32
CA ILE A 118 8.96 5.09 1.91
C ILE A 118 9.29 5.76 3.24
N ALA A 119 10.05 5.11 4.12
CA ALA A 119 10.46 5.68 5.40
C ALA A 119 11.24 6.99 5.19
N GLU A 120 12.11 7.06 4.18
CA GLU A 120 12.82 8.28 3.80
C GLU A 120 11.87 9.40 3.35
N ILE A 121 10.94 9.13 2.43
CA ILE A 121 10.02 10.16 1.89
C ILE A 121 9.07 10.65 2.99
N GLN A 122 8.61 9.75 3.86
CA GLN A 122 7.69 10.07 4.94
C GLN A 122 8.32 11.02 5.97
N GLN A 123 9.61 10.87 6.29
CA GLN A 123 10.33 11.80 7.17
C GLN A 123 10.27 13.25 6.65
N GLY A 124 10.35 13.44 5.34
CA GLY A 124 10.22 14.76 4.70
C GLY A 124 8.85 15.42 4.92
N ARG A 125 7.83 14.65 5.33
CA ARG A 125 6.45 15.13 5.53
C ARG A 125 5.90 14.84 6.93
N ALA A 126 6.73 14.35 7.86
CA ALA A 126 6.31 13.99 9.21
C ALA A 126 5.62 15.14 9.96
N GLY A 127 6.09 16.38 9.76
CA GLY A 127 5.63 17.55 10.51
C GLY A 127 4.30 18.17 10.07
N ASN A 128 3.63 17.66 9.03
CA ASN A 128 2.42 18.31 8.49
C ASN A 128 1.10 17.90 9.20
N GLY A 129 1.15 16.96 10.15
CA GLY A 129 -0.02 16.49 10.90
C GLY A 129 -1.09 15.75 10.08
N ARG A 130 -0.83 15.45 8.80
CA ARG A 130 -1.75 14.71 7.92
C ARG A 130 -1.58 13.22 8.10
N TYR A 131 -2.70 12.49 8.04
CA TYR A 131 -2.71 11.03 8.01
C TYR A 131 -1.94 10.53 6.78
N LYS A 132 -1.18 9.46 6.96
CA LYS A 132 -0.22 8.95 5.98
C LYS A 132 -0.55 7.49 5.70
N VAL A 133 -0.86 7.21 4.44
CA VAL A 133 -1.27 5.89 3.96
C VAL A 133 -0.18 5.39 3.04
N LEU A 134 0.50 4.31 3.44
CA LEU A 134 1.36 3.56 2.55
C LEU A 134 0.54 2.46 1.90
N LEU A 135 0.52 2.44 0.57
CA LEU A 135 0.00 1.37 -0.27
C LEU A 135 1.15 0.71 -1.02
N LEU A 136 1.49 -0.51 -0.61
CA LEU A 136 2.39 -1.38 -1.35
C LEU A 136 1.56 -2.42 -2.10
N VAL A 137 1.81 -2.52 -3.41
CA VAL A 137 1.01 -3.34 -4.33
C VAL A 137 1.95 -4.30 -5.05
N THR A 138 1.91 -5.58 -4.68
CA THR A 138 2.89 -6.62 -5.06
C THR A 138 2.27 -8.02 -4.91
N ASP A 139 2.91 -9.05 -5.46
CA ASP A 139 2.59 -10.45 -5.19
C ASP A 139 3.33 -11.04 -3.98
N LEU A 140 4.11 -10.22 -3.25
CA LEU A 140 4.89 -10.57 -2.05
C LEU A 140 6.09 -11.51 -2.29
N GLU A 141 6.37 -11.88 -3.54
CA GLU A 141 7.53 -12.69 -3.89
C GLU A 141 8.80 -11.82 -3.87
N GLN A 142 9.65 -12.01 -2.86
CA GLN A 142 10.95 -11.33 -2.80
C GLN A 142 11.97 -12.09 -3.66
N ASP A 143 12.66 -11.38 -4.54
CA ASP A 143 13.77 -11.89 -5.34
C ASP A 143 14.78 -10.75 -5.57
N ALA A 144 15.42 -10.31 -4.48
CA ALA A 144 16.30 -9.15 -4.49
C ALA A 144 17.72 -9.55 -4.95
N PRO A 145 18.42 -8.68 -5.71
CA PRO A 145 19.75 -8.99 -6.20
C PRO A 145 20.76 -9.12 -5.06
N TRP A 146 21.85 -9.86 -5.29
CA TRP A 146 22.94 -10.06 -4.34
C TRP A 146 23.62 -8.77 -3.85
N THR A 147 23.46 -7.66 -4.59
CA THR A 147 23.96 -6.33 -4.23
C THR A 147 23.07 -5.61 -3.22
N SER A 148 21.83 -6.07 -3.01
CA SER A 148 20.92 -5.47 -2.04
C SER A 148 21.24 -5.93 -0.62
N LYS A 149 20.96 -5.07 0.37
CA LYS A 149 20.98 -5.47 1.78
C LYS A 149 19.86 -6.46 2.14
N TYR A 150 18.85 -6.59 1.28
CA TYR A 150 17.75 -7.56 1.37
C TYR A 150 17.92 -8.72 0.39
N SER A 151 19.15 -8.97 -0.08
CA SER A 151 19.44 -10.01 -1.07
C SER A 151 18.88 -11.37 -0.68
N GLY A 152 18.31 -12.08 -1.65
CA GLY A 152 17.76 -13.42 -1.44
C GLY A 152 16.42 -13.59 -2.14
N LYS A 153 15.98 -14.84 -2.19
CA LYS A 153 14.68 -15.23 -2.73
C LYS A 153 13.82 -15.84 -1.63
N GLU A 154 12.62 -15.31 -1.46
CA GLU A 154 11.63 -15.79 -0.49
C GLU A 154 10.24 -15.77 -1.14
N GLU A 155 9.48 -16.86 -1.00
CA GLU A 155 8.13 -16.99 -1.58
C GLU A 155 7.11 -16.03 -0.93
N SER A 156 7.40 -15.55 0.28
CA SER A 156 6.63 -14.53 0.96
C SER A 156 7.57 -13.70 1.82
N PHE A 157 7.74 -12.43 1.48
CA PHE A 157 8.53 -11.51 2.28
C PHE A 157 7.94 -11.38 3.69
N GLN A 158 8.73 -11.70 4.71
CA GLN A 158 8.34 -11.52 6.11
C GLN A 158 9.03 -10.28 6.68
N SER A 159 8.23 -9.34 7.18
CA SER A 159 8.76 -8.09 7.72
C SER A 159 7.97 -7.63 8.94
N PRO A 160 8.62 -7.06 9.97
CA PRO A 160 7.92 -6.40 11.06
C PRO A 160 6.98 -5.29 10.59
N TYR A 161 7.24 -4.67 9.43
CA TYR A 161 6.30 -3.76 8.79
C TYR A 161 5.01 -4.49 8.41
N LEU A 162 5.10 -5.65 7.75
CA LEU A 162 3.92 -6.41 7.31
C LEU A 162 3.10 -7.00 8.47
N ALA A 163 3.71 -7.24 9.63
CA ALA A 163 3.00 -7.75 10.81
C ALA A 163 1.91 -6.78 11.34
N GLU A 164 2.12 -5.48 11.15
CA GLU A 164 1.17 -4.44 11.57
C GLU A 164 0.38 -3.87 10.36
N ALA A 165 0.55 -4.47 9.18
CA ALA A 165 -0.12 -4.04 7.95
C ALA A 165 -1.52 -4.65 7.85
N ARG A 166 -2.45 -3.86 7.30
CA ARG A 166 -3.68 -4.42 6.75
C ARG A 166 -3.36 -5.00 5.38
N ILE A 167 -3.37 -6.33 5.29
CA ILE A 167 -3.16 -7.05 4.04
C ILE A 167 -4.52 -7.48 3.49
N ILE A 168 -4.87 -7.01 2.30
CA ILE A 168 -6.02 -7.47 1.54
C ILE A 168 -5.50 -8.32 0.39
N LYS A 169 -5.84 -9.61 0.43
CA LYS A 169 -5.55 -10.53 -0.67
C LYS A 169 -6.56 -10.29 -1.79
N HIS A 170 -6.07 -9.90 -2.95
CA HIS A 170 -6.78 -10.02 -4.22
C HIS A 170 -6.47 -11.40 -4.82
N ASP A 171 -7.11 -11.78 -5.93
CA ASP A 171 -7.01 -13.15 -6.47
C ASP A 171 -5.56 -13.66 -6.54
N ASN A 172 -4.65 -12.82 -7.06
CA ASN A 172 -3.25 -13.20 -7.32
C ASN A 172 -2.21 -12.15 -6.88
N TRP A 173 -2.60 -11.14 -6.10
CA TRP A 173 -1.71 -10.10 -5.58
C TRP A 173 -2.24 -9.55 -4.25
N PHE A 174 -1.43 -8.75 -3.56
CA PHE A 174 -1.75 -8.23 -2.24
C PHE A 174 -1.73 -6.70 -2.22
N GLU A 175 -2.80 -6.12 -1.68
CA GLU A 175 -2.84 -4.72 -1.26
C GLU A 175 -2.39 -4.66 0.19
N ILE A 176 -1.28 -4.01 0.43
CA ILE A 176 -0.69 -3.89 1.75
C ILE A 176 -0.82 -2.43 2.15
N THR A 177 -1.76 -2.18 3.07
CA THR A 177 -1.97 -0.86 3.64
C THR A 177 -1.29 -0.78 5.00
N LEU A 178 -0.38 0.17 5.15
CA LEU A 178 0.32 0.44 6.39
C LEU A 178 -0.08 1.82 6.93
N ASP A 179 -0.58 1.85 8.17
CA ASP A 179 -0.70 3.11 8.91
C ASP A 179 0.69 3.56 9.33
N MET A 180 1.13 4.67 8.76
CA MET A 180 2.46 5.19 8.97
C MET A 180 2.66 5.78 10.37
N ALA A 181 1.61 5.98 11.17
CA ALA A 181 1.74 6.29 12.60
C ALA A 181 2.27 5.09 13.42
N ILE A 182 2.16 3.86 12.88
CA ILE A 182 2.69 2.64 13.51
C ILE A 182 4.21 2.47 13.24
N GLN A 183 4.77 3.26 12.31
CA GLN A 183 6.18 3.14 11.93
C GLN A 183 7.16 3.41 13.06
N ASP A 184 6.91 4.31 14.02
CA ASP A 184 7.87 4.57 15.10
C ASP A 184 8.10 3.31 15.97
N LYS A 185 7.03 2.53 16.20
CA LYS A 185 7.08 1.23 16.89
C LYS A 185 7.79 0.17 16.04
N VAL A 186 7.49 0.10 14.75
CA VAL A 186 8.08 -0.89 13.84
C VAL A 186 9.54 -0.60 13.54
N VAL A 187 9.94 0.66 13.35
CA VAL A 187 11.33 1.10 13.15
C VAL A 187 12.17 0.75 14.38
N HIS A 188 11.61 0.88 15.60
CA HIS A 188 12.27 0.44 16.82
C HIS A 188 12.51 -1.08 16.82
N ILE A 189 11.45 -1.87 16.61
CA ILE A 189 11.51 -3.34 16.55
C ILE A 189 12.47 -3.82 15.46
N THR A 190 12.44 -3.16 14.31
CA THR A 190 13.27 -3.48 13.14
C THR A 190 14.74 -3.16 13.40
N LYS A 191 15.05 -2.03 14.06
CA LYS A 191 16.42 -1.70 14.48
C LYS A 191 16.95 -2.69 15.52
N GLU A 192 16.13 -3.12 16.47
CA GLU A 192 16.50 -4.14 17.45
C GLU A 192 16.75 -5.50 16.78
N LEU A 193 15.86 -5.93 15.88
CA LEU A 193 16.01 -7.17 15.11
C LEU A 193 17.24 -7.15 14.21
N TYR A 194 17.53 -6.04 13.53
CA TYR A 194 18.74 -5.93 12.69
C TYR A 194 20.02 -5.84 13.52
N SER A 195 19.97 -5.23 14.70
CA SER A 195 21.13 -5.21 15.62
C SER A 195 21.43 -6.62 16.11
N ASP A 196 20.41 -7.40 16.46
CA ASP A 196 20.55 -8.81 16.86
C ASP A 196 21.07 -9.70 15.71
N VAL A 197 20.62 -9.47 14.47
CA VAL A 197 21.14 -10.18 13.27
C VAL A 197 22.61 -9.84 12.99
N LEU A 198 22.99 -8.56 13.16
CA LEU A 198 24.37 -8.11 12.96
C LEU A 198 25.30 -8.62 14.07
N GLU A 199 24.83 -8.67 15.31
CA GLU A 199 25.56 -9.22 16.46
C GLU A 199 25.73 -10.74 16.36
N ASN A 200 24.74 -11.45 15.80
CA ASN A 200 24.76 -12.91 15.64
C ASN A 200 25.18 -13.41 14.25
N LYS A 201 25.78 -12.54 13.41
CA LYS A 201 26.15 -12.83 12.00
C LYS A 201 27.00 -14.09 11.78
N ASN A 202 27.70 -14.57 12.81
CA ASN A 202 28.59 -15.73 12.74
C ASN A 202 28.03 -17.01 13.41
N SER A 203 26.78 -16.98 13.86
CA SER A 203 26.13 -18.12 14.52
C SER A 203 24.93 -18.59 13.67
N PRO A 204 24.89 -19.86 13.21
CA PRO A 204 23.71 -20.39 12.55
C PRO A 204 22.51 -20.30 13.49
N ARG A 205 21.39 -19.74 13.01
CA ARG A 205 20.13 -19.77 13.76
C ARG A 205 19.71 -21.22 13.98
N THR A 206 19.40 -21.55 15.23
CA THR A 206 18.97 -22.89 15.65
C THR A 206 17.47 -22.90 15.94
N ASP A 207 16.83 -24.07 15.92
CA ASP A 207 15.41 -24.22 16.32
C ASP A 207 15.13 -23.69 17.74
N SER A 208 16.16 -23.62 18.60
CA SER A 208 16.04 -23.05 19.94
C SER A 208 15.86 -21.52 19.97
N ASP A 209 16.19 -20.83 18.88
CA ASP A 209 16.05 -19.38 18.73
C ASP A 209 14.62 -18.98 18.30
N GLN A 210 13.78 -19.93 17.88
CA GLN A 210 12.35 -19.68 17.63
C GLN A 210 11.60 -19.27 18.90
N ASN A 211 11.98 -19.82 20.06
CA ASN A 211 11.36 -19.48 21.36
C ASN A 211 11.81 -18.12 21.92
N LYS A 212 12.77 -17.44 21.27
CA LYS A 212 13.23 -16.08 21.61
C LYS A 212 12.64 -15.00 20.71
N ALA A 213 11.83 -15.37 19.72
CA ALA A 213 11.11 -14.40 18.90
C ALA A 213 10.17 -13.56 19.78
N LEU A 214 10.31 -12.24 19.71
CA LEU A 214 9.54 -11.27 20.49
C LEU A 214 8.09 -11.14 20.02
N ILE A 215 7.74 -11.71 18.86
CA ILE A 215 6.35 -11.85 18.42
C ILE A 215 5.92 -13.27 18.78
N ARG A 216 5.11 -13.38 19.83
CA ARG A 216 4.39 -14.60 20.17
C ARG A 216 3.02 -14.54 19.53
N ASP A 217 2.66 -15.59 18.80
CA ASP A 217 1.27 -15.79 18.40
C ASP A 217 0.43 -15.92 19.67
N GLU A 218 -0.40 -14.92 19.95
CA GLU A 218 -1.45 -15.06 20.95
C GLU A 218 -2.66 -15.74 20.28
N HIS A 219 -3.00 -16.93 20.78
CA HIS A 219 -4.19 -17.71 20.44
C HIS A 219 -5.48 -17.03 20.86
#